data_AF-A0A3Q8SDT9-F1
#
_entry.id   AF-A0A3Q8SDT9-F1
#
_cell.length_a   1.000
_cell.length_b   1.000
_cell.length_c   1.000
_cell.angle_alpha   90.00
_cell.angle_beta   90.00
_cell.angle_gamma   90.00
#
_symmetry.space_group_name_H-M   'P 1'
#
loop_
_entity.id
_entity.type
_entity.pdbx_description
1 polymer ?
#
loop_
_entity_poly.entity_id
_entity_poly.type
_entity_poly.pdbx_seq_one_letter_code
_entity_poly.pdbx_strand_id
1 'polypeptide(L)'
;MKKMSKWLSLPLVLLLVFLTGCQAVGGFDINKALLSNLEVQASESRQSVSIEVVPADKVSAEDKEIIDLINSVSLIVDHAKIQDASTMSIKGSVDYSGEKLPYHISMDKKGMAIQLEGAKQPLYISLEDASLDYIDLEQYNEQAQEFGVKAAGFLLKHMPNPSTISVKKVQEKVNDESLSLTQLHVEIRGDELVKLVKPFITNAAKDEEGLKELIGVFYDTFYPILTGTFGSDASGDSPASSKEFAVAAMYGVVQESLAEVLKEYDQKVDALFEEMPELNTVLGKDTVLKMDLYFDSSLNTRKQNMEFTVAIPQSEGVPIKSFTVRSESEMWNVGGNVAIDQVNLSAGKLEVADEEITPGQMLRNFEPGSIIHKLLTEQMQITSKYVLVGYPGDYYEVIKKNGTSFVPLRYMSVELDAEIKWNKETKTATIIDDITLEEIVLTVDSKQAKVGGKAVTLSEPAFIHEDGKAYVPLRFIAEALGAKVHVDAEGWITVIRD
;
A
#
# COMPACT_ATOMS: atom_id res chain seq x y z
N MET A 1 7.12 -5.28 18.48
CA MET A 1 5.98 -5.38 17.54
C MET A 1 4.63 -4.95 18.12
N LYS A 2 4.19 -5.37 19.33
CA LYS A 2 2.86 -4.98 19.90
C LYS A 2 2.66 -3.49 20.26
N LYS A 3 3.72 -2.66 20.34
CA LYS A 3 3.60 -1.20 20.58
C LYS A 3 3.49 -0.37 19.29
N MET A 4 4.12 -0.80 18.19
CA MET A 4 4.01 -0.16 16.88
C MET A 4 2.62 -0.33 16.25
N SER A 5 1.89 -1.42 16.57
CA SER A 5 0.53 -1.63 16.04
C SER A 5 -0.50 -0.63 16.57
N LYS A 6 -0.23 0.07 17.68
CA LYS A 6 -1.10 1.13 18.20
C LYS A 6 -0.93 2.46 17.46
N TRP A 7 0.14 2.62 16.69
CA TRP A 7 0.39 3.82 15.89
C TRP A 7 -0.16 3.70 14.47
N LEU A 8 -0.56 2.49 14.07
CA LEU A 8 -1.23 2.22 12.81
C LEU A 8 -2.73 2.57 12.81
N SER A 9 -3.30 3.01 13.93
CA SER A 9 -4.68 3.54 14.02
C SER A 9 -4.77 5.07 13.87
N LEU A 10 -3.63 5.77 13.78
CA LEU A 10 -3.54 7.19 13.42
C LEU A 10 -3.97 7.58 11.99
N PRO A 11 -4.02 6.70 10.96
CA PRO A 11 -4.43 7.07 9.61
C PRO A 11 -5.86 7.62 9.53
N LEU A 12 -6.75 7.24 10.45
CA LEU A 12 -8.16 7.68 10.41
C LEU A 12 -8.34 9.16 10.76
N VAL A 13 -7.50 9.70 11.66
CA VAL A 13 -7.47 11.14 12.01
C VAL A 13 -6.73 11.94 10.93
N LEU A 14 -5.78 11.30 10.25
CA LEU A 14 -5.02 11.86 9.14
C LEU A 14 -5.81 11.91 7.82
N LEU A 15 -6.79 11.01 7.63
CA LEU A 15 -7.70 11.03 6.48
C LEU A 15 -8.62 12.28 6.46
N LEU A 16 -8.88 12.89 7.63
CA LEU A 16 -9.66 14.12 7.77
C LEU A 16 -8.89 15.38 7.31
N VAL A 17 -7.58 15.27 7.06
CA VAL A 17 -6.72 16.39 6.68
C VAL A 17 -6.86 16.76 5.20
N PHE A 18 -7.46 15.90 4.37
CA PHE A 18 -7.56 16.09 2.92
C PHE A 18 -8.76 16.93 2.44
N LEU A 19 -9.65 17.36 3.32
CA LEU A 19 -10.86 18.08 2.93
C LEU A 19 -11.03 19.35 3.77
N THR A 20 -10.09 20.28 3.68
CA THR A 20 -10.24 21.61 4.30
C THR A 20 -11.28 22.43 3.54
N GLY A 21 -12.55 22.23 3.88
CA GLY A 21 -13.64 23.07 3.42
C GLY A 21 -13.54 24.43 4.04
N CYS A 22 -13.55 25.46 3.21
CA CYS A 22 -13.39 26.81 3.69
C CYS A 22 -14.53 27.66 3.13
N GLN A 23 -15.12 28.46 4.01
CA GLN A 23 -16.03 29.54 3.58
C GLN A 23 -15.27 30.48 2.65
N ALA A 24 -15.98 31.25 1.82
CA ALA A 24 -15.34 32.15 0.87
C ALA A 24 -14.33 33.10 1.58
N VAL A 25 -13.04 32.97 1.24
CA VAL A 25 -11.97 33.83 1.78
C VAL A 25 -11.58 34.82 0.70
N GLY A 26 -11.65 36.11 1.02
CA GLY A 26 -11.29 37.16 0.05
C GLY A 26 -12.16 37.19 -1.21
N GLY A 27 -13.40 36.67 -1.15
CA GLY A 27 -14.31 36.59 -2.29
C GLY A 27 -14.08 35.40 -3.23
N PHE A 28 -13.14 34.51 -2.92
CA PHE A 28 -12.92 33.25 -3.64
C PHE A 28 -13.71 32.12 -2.97
N ASP A 29 -14.54 31.42 -3.74
CA ASP A 29 -15.34 30.29 -3.27
C ASP A 29 -14.50 29.01 -3.28
N ILE A 30 -13.87 28.74 -2.13
CA ILE A 30 -12.96 27.60 -1.94
C ILE A 30 -13.72 26.28 -2.06
N ASN A 31 -14.93 26.18 -1.50
CA ASN A 31 -15.73 24.97 -1.55
C ASN A 31 -16.06 24.60 -2.99
N LYS A 32 -16.50 25.58 -3.80
CA LYS A 32 -16.75 25.34 -5.23
C LYS A 32 -15.47 24.90 -5.95
N ALA A 33 -14.33 25.54 -5.67
CA ALA A 33 -13.07 25.17 -6.29
C ALA A 33 -12.66 23.74 -5.94
N LEU A 34 -12.62 23.37 -4.67
CA LEU A 34 -12.26 22.01 -4.23
C LEU A 34 -13.21 20.95 -4.79
N LEU A 35 -14.52 21.21 -4.79
CA LEU A 35 -15.51 20.29 -5.35
C LEU A 35 -15.34 20.07 -6.85
N SER A 36 -15.06 21.12 -7.62
CA SER A 36 -14.84 21.00 -9.08
C SER A 36 -13.61 20.16 -9.46
N ASN A 37 -12.71 19.90 -8.50
CA ASN A 37 -11.51 19.09 -8.71
C ASN A 37 -11.67 17.62 -8.26
N LEU A 38 -12.85 17.22 -7.75
CA LEU A 38 -13.14 15.81 -7.42
C LEU A 38 -13.52 14.98 -8.65
N GLU A 39 -13.96 15.63 -9.72
CA GLU A 39 -14.28 14.97 -10.99
C GLU A 39 -12.99 14.66 -11.76
N VAL A 40 -12.81 13.40 -12.17
CA VAL A 40 -11.66 13.00 -12.98
C VAL A 40 -11.80 13.62 -14.37
N GLN A 41 -10.85 14.49 -14.72
CA GLN A 41 -10.75 15.09 -16.04
C GLN A 41 -9.48 14.60 -16.74
N ALA A 42 -9.55 14.49 -18.08
CA ALA A 42 -8.37 14.26 -18.89
C ALA A 42 -7.33 15.35 -18.58
N SER A 43 -6.11 14.95 -18.26
CA SER A 43 -5.05 15.87 -17.84
C SER A 43 -3.66 15.28 -17.99
N GLU A 44 -2.68 16.15 -17.95
CA GLU A 44 -1.28 15.79 -17.84
C GLU A 44 -0.70 16.44 -16.58
N SER A 45 0.23 15.75 -15.92
CA SER A 45 0.81 16.26 -14.68
C SER A 45 2.23 15.79 -14.45
N ARG A 46 2.92 16.50 -13.55
CA ARG A 46 4.17 16.06 -12.94
C ARG A 46 4.03 16.19 -11.44
N GLN A 47 4.72 15.33 -10.70
CA GLN A 47 4.66 15.30 -9.25
C GLN A 47 5.98 14.82 -8.66
N SER A 48 6.37 15.36 -7.53
CA SER A 48 7.47 14.83 -6.72
C SER A 48 7.00 14.64 -5.29
N VAL A 49 7.26 13.47 -4.72
CA VAL A 49 6.98 13.14 -3.32
C VAL A 49 8.27 12.72 -2.63
N SER A 50 8.54 13.29 -1.47
CA SER A 50 9.70 12.95 -0.65
C SER A 50 9.31 12.79 0.81
N ILE A 51 10.00 11.90 1.52
CA ILE A 51 9.85 11.71 2.96
C ILE A 51 11.15 12.16 3.64
N GLU A 52 11.02 12.92 4.71
CA GLU A 52 12.13 13.28 5.60
C GLU A 52 11.81 12.81 7.01
N VAL A 53 12.69 12.04 7.60
CA VAL A 53 12.62 11.50 8.95
C VAL A 53 13.75 12.11 9.77
N VAL A 54 13.40 12.71 10.90
CA VAL A 54 14.36 13.28 11.84
C VAL A 54 14.65 12.25 12.93
N PRO A 55 15.92 11.85 13.15
CA PRO A 55 16.27 10.87 14.17
C PRO A 55 16.07 11.39 15.60
N ALA A 56 15.82 10.46 16.53
CA ALA A 56 15.89 10.70 17.98
C ALA A 56 17.31 11.07 18.44
N ASP A 57 17.43 11.70 19.62
CA ASP A 57 18.73 12.12 20.16
C ASP A 57 19.68 10.93 20.41
N LYS A 58 19.11 9.75 20.65
CA LYS A 58 19.82 8.49 20.82
C LYS A 58 19.20 7.47 19.88
N VAL A 59 19.92 7.16 18.84
CA VAL A 59 19.52 6.20 17.80
C VAL A 59 20.64 5.18 17.63
N SER A 60 20.28 3.92 17.42
CA SER A 60 21.28 2.88 17.12
C SER A 60 21.91 3.12 15.74
N ALA A 61 23.04 2.47 15.45
CA ALA A 61 23.64 2.56 14.13
C ALA A 61 22.72 1.96 13.05
N GLU A 62 22.07 0.83 13.36
CA GLU A 62 21.10 0.15 12.50
C GLU A 62 19.88 1.02 12.20
N ASP A 63 19.25 1.60 13.23
CA ASP A 63 18.12 2.51 13.04
C ASP A 63 18.53 3.75 12.21
N LYS A 64 19.76 4.23 12.39
CA LYS A 64 20.27 5.37 11.62
C LYS A 64 20.43 5.00 10.14
N GLU A 65 20.95 3.82 9.82
CA GLU A 65 21.04 3.34 8.45
C GLU A 65 19.65 3.25 7.80
N ILE A 66 18.64 2.76 8.52
CA ILE A 66 17.25 2.72 8.04
C ILE A 66 16.68 4.13 7.82
N ILE A 67 16.97 5.08 8.73
CA ILE A 67 16.52 6.47 8.60
C ILE A 67 17.19 7.15 7.39
N ASP A 68 18.50 6.98 7.23
CA ASP A 68 19.25 7.51 6.09
C ASP A 68 18.72 6.91 4.78
N LEU A 69 18.33 5.62 4.81
CA LEU A 69 17.67 4.95 3.69
C LEU A 69 16.34 5.60 3.32
N ILE A 70 15.44 5.76 4.28
CA ILE A 70 14.12 6.39 4.08
C ILE A 70 14.29 7.81 3.52
N ASN A 71 15.22 8.58 4.07
CA ASN A 71 15.51 9.95 3.64
C ASN A 71 16.12 10.04 2.24
N SER A 72 16.66 8.94 1.73
CA SER A 72 17.18 8.86 0.37
C SER A 72 16.09 8.57 -0.67
N VAL A 73 14.87 8.21 -0.23
CA VAL A 73 13.78 7.82 -1.12
C VAL A 73 12.94 9.02 -1.54
N SER A 74 12.82 9.21 -2.84
CA SER A 74 11.80 10.09 -3.42
C SER A 74 11.14 9.47 -4.64
N LEU A 75 9.83 9.71 -4.77
CA LEU A 75 9.05 9.32 -5.94
C LEU A 75 8.91 10.53 -6.86
N ILE A 76 9.39 10.38 -8.09
CA ILE A 76 9.31 11.41 -9.12
C ILE A 76 8.40 10.91 -10.23
N VAL A 77 7.33 11.64 -10.51
CA VAL A 77 6.47 11.51 -11.68
C VAL A 77 6.85 12.64 -12.63
N ASP A 78 7.66 12.32 -13.65
CA ASP A 78 8.03 13.28 -14.69
C ASP A 78 6.83 13.60 -15.59
N HIS A 79 6.01 12.59 -15.87
CA HIS A 79 4.83 12.74 -16.72
C HIS A 79 3.76 11.69 -16.36
N ALA A 80 2.66 12.14 -15.77
CA ALA A 80 1.42 11.41 -15.71
C ALA A 80 0.48 11.92 -16.81
N LYS A 81 -0.27 11.02 -17.40
CA LYS A 81 -1.29 11.28 -18.43
C LYS A 81 -2.53 10.53 -18.02
N ILE A 82 -3.61 11.25 -17.78
CA ILE A 82 -4.92 10.71 -17.47
C ILE A 82 -5.81 11.02 -18.67
N GLN A 83 -6.39 10.00 -19.28
CA GLN A 83 -7.38 10.16 -20.33
C GLN A 83 -8.78 10.10 -19.74
N ASP A 84 -9.01 9.13 -18.84
CA ASP A 84 -10.24 8.92 -18.07
C ASP A 84 -9.94 8.11 -16.80
N ALA A 85 -10.97 7.83 -16.00
CA ALA A 85 -10.84 7.11 -14.73
C ALA A 85 -10.25 5.68 -14.85
N SER A 86 -10.29 5.08 -16.04
CA SER A 86 -9.78 3.73 -16.30
C SER A 86 -8.53 3.69 -17.16
N THR A 87 -8.11 4.82 -17.74
CA THR A 87 -7.08 4.87 -18.78
C THR A 87 -6.04 5.94 -18.46
N MET A 88 -4.83 5.50 -18.07
CA MET A 88 -3.74 6.41 -17.69
C MET A 88 -2.34 5.83 -17.97
N SER A 89 -1.32 6.70 -17.99
CA SER A 89 0.08 6.30 -17.97
C SER A 89 0.91 7.22 -17.10
N ILE A 90 1.93 6.69 -16.46
CA ILE A 90 2.86 7.41 -15.59
C ILE A 90 4.28 7.04 -15.98
N LYS A 91 5.13 8.03 -16.24
CA LYS A 91 6.57 7.89 -16.39
C LYS A 91 7.27 8.68 -15.31
N GLY A 92 8.33 8.12 -14.76
CA GLY A 92 9.03 8.73 -13.65
C GLY A 92 10.19 7.89 -13.15
N SER A 93 10.61 8.15 -11.92
CA SER A 93 11.61 7.37 -11.21
C SER A 93 11.34 7.26 -9.72
N VAL A 94 11.90 6.21 -9.13
CA VAL A 94 12.15 6.16 -7.70
C VAL A 94 13.63 6.44 -7.50
N ASP A 95 13.94 7.53 -6.82
CA ASP A 95 15.30 7.83 -6.42
C ASP A 95 15.55 7.14 -5.07
N TYR A 96 16.70 6.51 -4.92
CA TYR A 96 17.07 5.72 -3.75
C TYR A 96 18.59 5.67 -3.63
N SER A 97 19.12 6.03 -2.46
CA SER A 97 20.57 5.98 -2.16
C SER A 97 21.48 6.64 -3.22
N GLY A 98 20.99 7.68 -3.91
CA GLY A 98 21.70 8.38 -4.98
C GLY A 98 21.62 7.69 -6.36
N GLU A 99 20.97 6.54 -6.46
CA GLU A 99 20.57 5.91 -7.72
C GLU A 99 19.16 6.37 -8.12
N LYS A 100 18.88 6.36 -9.42
CA LYS A 100 17.57 6.70 -9.99
C LYS A 100 17.07 5.45 -10.71
N LEU A 101 15.94 4.88 -10.28
CA LEU A 101 15.28 3.73 -10.91
C LEU A 101 14.10 4.23 -11.76
N PRO A 102 14.24 4.34 -13.09
CA PRO A 102 13.14 4.71 -13.96
C PRO A 102 12.02 3.66 -13.97
N TYR A 103 10.79 4.14 -14.05
CA TYR A 103 9.61 3.31 -14.26
C TYR A 103 8.66 3.91 -15.30
N HIS A 104 7.89 3.04 -15.94
CA HIS A 104 6.78 3.40 -16.82
C HIS A 104 5.60 2.49 -16.49
N ILE A 105 4.50 3.08 -16.06
CA ILE A 105 3.25 2.41 -15.74
C ILE A 105 2.22 2.82 -16.80
N SER A 106 1.42 1.88 -17.28
CA SER A 106 0.20 2.17 -18.02
C SER A 106 -0.95 1.31 -17.51
N MET A 107 -2.15 1.87 -17.49
CA MET A 107 -3.36 1.19 -17.08
C MET A 107 -4.45 1.45 -18.11
N ASP A 108 -5.19 0.40 -18.44
CA ASP A 108 -6.46 0.47 -19.16
C ASP A 108 -7.46 -0.50 -18.51
N LYS A 109 -8.63 -0.68 -19.14
CA LYS A 109 -9.68 -1.58 -18.64
C LYS A 109 -9.26 -3.04 -18.49
N LYS A 110 -8.20 -3.49 -19.18
CA LYS A 110 -7.74 -4.88 -19.14
C LYS A 110 -6.75 -5.14 -18.01
N GLY A 111 -6.02 -4.12 -17.59
CA GLY A 111 -4.97 -4.32 -16.61
C GLY A 111 -4.02 -3.15 -16.45
N MET A 112 -3.09 -3.35 -15.52
CA MET A 112 -1.99 -2.45 -15.25
C MET A 112 -0.67 -3.11 -15.65
N ALA A 113 0.10 -2.43 -16.49
CA ALA A 113 1.45 -2.82 -16.90
C ALA A 113 2.48 -1.91 -16.23
N ILE A 114 3.54 -2.50 -15.68
CA ILE A 114 4.61 -1.81 -14.96
C ILE A 114 5.95 -2.25 -15.57
N GLN A 115 6.60 -1.36 -16.31
CA GLN A 115 7.97 -1.53 -16.78
C GLN A 115 8.93 -0.83 -15.83
N LEU A 116 9.88 -1.58 -15.27
CA LEU A 116 11.00 -1.05 -14.51
C LEU A 116 12.28 -1.12 -15.35
N GLU A 117 13.19 -0.17 -15.19
CA GLU A 117 14.50 -0.26 -15.85
C GLU A 117 15.23 -1.54 -15.41
N GLY A 118 15.77 -2.28 -16.40
CA GLY A 118 16.42 -3.57 -16.17
C GLY A 118 15.48 -4.76 -16.16
N ALA A 119 14.15 -4.59 -16.24
CA ALA A 119 13.22 -5.71 -16.42
C ALA A 119 13.20 -6.20 -17.88
N LYS A 120 13.26 -7.52 -18.08
CA LYS A 120 13.16 -8.20 -19.38
C LYS A 120 11.74 -8.18 -19.93
N GLN A 121 10.75 -8.32 -19.04
CA GLN A 121 9.33 -8.19 -19.34
C GLN A 121 8.65 -7.25 -18.33
N PRO A 122 7.67 -6.44 -18.77
CA PRO A 122 6.81 -5.71 -17.85
C PRO A 122 6.10 -6.64 -16.88
N LEU A 123 5.92 -6.19 -15.66
CA LEU A 123 4.99 -6.79 -14.72
C LEU A 123 3.57 -6.42 -15.15
N TYR A 124 2.62 -7.36 -15.07
CA TYR A 124 1.24 -7.12 -15.45
C TYR A 124 0.29 -7.62 -14.37
N ILE A 125 -0.73 -6.82 -14.09
CA ILE A 125 -1.81 -7.12 -13.16
C ILE A 125 -3.09 -7.13 -14.00
N SER A 126 -3.66 -8.32 -14.18
CA SER A 126 -4.96 -8.50 -14.83
C SER A 126 -6.06 -7.84 -14.00
N LEU A 127 -6.89 -7.04 -14.66
CA LEU A 127 -8.15 -6.55 -14.08
C LEU A 127 -9.35 -7.34 -14.61
N GLU A 128 -9.13 -8.25 -15.58
CA GLU A 128 -10.17 -9.10 -16.16
C GLU A 128 -10.54 -10.25 -15.20
N ASP A 129 -9.57 -10.80 -14.46
CA ASP A 129 -9.75 -11.88 -13.47
C ASP A 129 -10.03 -11.35 -12.06
N ALA A 130 -9.91 -10.04 -11.85
CA ALA A 130 -10.41 -9.34 -10.67
C ALA A 130 -11.94 -9.27 -10.63
N SER A 131 -12.62 -10.26 -11.22
CA SER A 131 -13.99 -10.62 -10.89
C SER A 131 -14.03 -11.01 -9.41
N LEU A 132 -14.12 -10.00 -8.57
CA LEU A 132 -14.83 -10.10 -7.30
C LEU A 132 -16.23 -10.58 -7.65
N ASP A 133 -16.41 -11.89 -7.68
CA ASP A 133 -17.61 -12.66 -8.05
C ASP A 133 -18.84 -12.37 -7.15
N TYR A 134 -18.84 -11.24 -6.43
CA TYR A 134 -19.84 -10.82 -5.48
C TYR A 134 -20.31 -9.37 -5.62
N ILE A 135 -19.66 -8.51 -6.42
CA ILE A 135 -20.08 -7.10 -6.54
C ILE A 135 -19.79 -6.58 -7.97
N ASP A 136 -20.85 -6.23 -8.71
CA ASP A 136 -20.72 -5.50 -9.98
C ASP A 136 -20.22 -4.08 -9.69
N LEU A 137 -18.90 -3.91 -9.79
CA LEU A 137 -18.21 -2.67 -9.42
C LEU A 137 -18.47 -1.51 -10.40
N GLU A 138 -18.94 -1.74 -11.63
CA GLU A 138 -19.17 -0.63 -12.56
C GLU A 138 -20.38 0.22 -12.14
N GLN A 139 -21.50 -0.41 -11.79
CA GLN A 139 -22.69 0.30 -11.31
C GLN A 139 -22.50 0.89 -9.91
N TYR A 140 -21.67 0.25 -9.07
CA TYR A 140 -21.24 0.78 -7.78
C TYR A 140 -20.40 2.05 -7.92
N ASN A 141 -19.54 2.12 -8.94
CA ASN A 141 -18.56 3.20 -9.05
C ASN A 141 -19.25 4.56 -9.21
N GLU A 142 -20.31 4.65 -10.02
CA GLU A 142 -21.04 5.92 -10.24
C GLU A 142 -21.80 6.38 -8.98
N GLN A 143 -22.53 5.48 -8.31
CA GLN A 143 -23.29 5.83 -7.10
C GLN A 143 -22.37 6.10 -5.90
N ALA A 144 -21.28 5.33 -5.76
CA ALA A 144 -20.26 5.58 -4.74
C ALA A 144 -19.51 6.89 -5.00
N GLN A 145 -19.24 7.23 -6.26
CA GLN A 145 -18.66 8.52 -6.63
C GLN A 145 -19.62 9.67 -6.32
N GLU A 146 -20.92 9.54 -6.65
CA GLU A 146 -21.93 10.55 -6.30
C GLU A 146 -22.01 10.75 -4.79
N PHE A 147 -22.07 9.66 -4.02
CA PHE A 147 -22.02 9.72 -2.56
C PHE A 147 -20.73 10.40 -2.08
N GLY A 148 -19.57 10.06 -2.64
CA GLY A 148 -18.28 10.67 -2.30
C GLY A 148 -18.26 12.17 -2.53
N VAL A 149 -18.76 12.65 -3.69
CA VAL A 149 -18.84 14.08 -4.02
C VAL A 149 -19.80 14.81 -3.08
N LYS A 150 -20.96 14.23 -2.78
CA LYS A 150 -21.93 14.83 -1.85
C LYS A 150 -21.43 14.85 -0.41
N ALA A 151 -20.80 13.76 0.03
CA ALA A 151 -20.15 13.68 1.34
C ALA A 151 -19.05 14.73 1.46
N ALA A 152 -18.16 14.83 0.46
CA ALA A 152 -17.15 15.88 0.41
C ALA A 152 -17.78 17.27 0.45
N GLY A 153 -18.83 17.53 -0.33
CA GLY A 153 -19.54 18.82 -0.31
C GLY A 153 -20.12 19.17 1.05
N PHE A 154 -20.74 18.20 1.72
CA PHE A 154 -21.25 18.36 3.08
C PHE A 154 -20.12 18.64 4.09
N LEU A 155 -19.03 17.87 4.05
CA LEU A 155 -17.87 18.08 4.89
C LEU A 155 -17.27 19.48 4.67
N LEU A 156 -17.09 19.86 3.40
CA LEU A 156 -16.47 21.13 3.04
C LEU A 156 -17.33 22.33 3.45
N LYS A 157 -18.66 22.20 3.38
CA LYS A 157 -19.62 23.23 3.79
C LYS A 157 -19.53 23.56 5.29
N HIS A 158 -19.30 22.55 6.13
CA HIS A 158 -19.38 22.69 7.59
C HIS A 158 -18.04 22.83 8.28
N MET A 159 -16.93 22.62 7.57
CA MET A 159 -15.60 22.73 8.14
C MET A 159 -15.27 24.20 8.48
N PRO A 160 -14.85 24.49 9.73
CA PRO A 160 -14.42 25.82 10.10
C PRO A 160 -13.09 26.17 9.45
N ASN A 161 -12.90 27.45 9.12
CA ASN A 161 -11.63 27.93 8.62
C ASN A 161 -10.54 27.80 9.71
N PRO A 162 -9.33 27.33 9.37
CA PRO A 162 -8.19 27.42 10.27
C PRO A 162 -7.76 28.87 10.46
N SER A 163 -6.98 29.12 11.52
CA SER A 163 -6.44 30.42 11.90
C SER A 163 -5.49 30.99 10.85
N THR A 164 -4.81 30.12 10.10
CA THR A 164 -3.90 30.51 9.02
C THR A 164 -4.47 30.05 7.68
N ILE A 165 -5.24 30.94 7.07
CA ILE A 165 -5.79 30.77 5.73
C ILE A 165 -5.71 32.09 4.98
N SER A 166 -5.28 32.06 3.73
CA SER A 166 -5.28 33.26 2.89
C SER A 166 -5.48 32.93 1.42
N VAL A 167 -6.06 33.88 0.70
CA VAL A 167 -6.23 33.81 -0.74
C VAL A 167 -5.61 35.04 -1.37
N LYS A 168 -4.78 34.84 -2.41
CA LYS A 168 -4.18 35.93 -3.18
C LYS A 168 -4.06 35.56 -4.65
N LYS A 169 -4.09 36.56 -5.53
CA LYS A 169 -3.77 36.39 -6.95
C LYS A 169 -2.26 36.39 -7.13
N VAL A 170 -1.75 35.44 -7.91
CA VAL A 170 -0.32 35.27 -8.17
C VAL A 170 -0.09 34.97 -9.65
N GLN A 171 1.15 35.17 -10.09
CA GLN A 171 1.58 34.74 -11.41
C GLN A 171 2.65 33.66 -11.21
N GLU A 172 2.34 32.45 -11.63
CA GLU A 172 3.16 31.25 -11.41
C GLU A 172 3.40 30.53 -12.73
N LYS A 173 4.44 29.70 -12.77
CA LYS A 173 4.68 28.82 -13.92
C LYS A 173 4.08 27.44 -13.67
N VAL A 174 3.43 26.89 -14.69
CA VAL A 174 2.92 25.51 -14.74
C VAL A 174 3.29 24.95 -16.09
N ASN A 175 4.08 23.88 -16.14
CA ASN A 175 4.62 23.32 -17.39
C ASN A 175 5.24 24.39 -18.31
N ASP A 176 6.12 25.22 -17.74
CA ASP A 176 6.79 26.37 -18.39
C ASP A 176 5.88 27.52 -18.87
N GLU A 177 4.55 27.38 -18.81
CA GLU A 177 3.59 28.43 -19.12
C GLU A 177 3.35 29.32 -17.89
N SER A 178 3.37 30.65 -18.07
CA SER A 178 3.04 31.58 -17.00
C SER A 178 1.53 31.83 -16.92
N LEU A 179 0.92 31.44 -15.81
CA LEU A 179 -0.51 31.53 -15.56
C LEU A 179 -0.81 32.55 -14.45
N SER A 180 -1.91 33.29 -14.61
CA SER A 180 -2.50 34.08 -13.53
C SER A 180 -3.39 33.18 -12.69
N LEU A 181 -2.93 32.83 -11.48
CA LEU A 181 -3.59 31.87 -10.60
C LEU A 181 -4.13 32.52 -9.33
N THR A 182 -5.03 31.82 -8.68
CA THR A 182 -5.50 32.13 -7.33
C THR A 182 -4.84 31.16 -6.37
N GLN A 183 -3.89 31.63 -5.55
CA GLN A 183 -3.27 30.83 -4.51
C GLN A 183 -4.15 30.85 -3.26
N LEU A 184 -4.57 29.66 -2.82
CA LEU A 184 -5.10 29.38 -1.50
C LEU A 184 -3.96 28.80 -0.66
N HIS A 185 -3.59 29.50 0.41
CA HIS A 185 -2.64 29.04 1.41
C HIS A 185 -3.38 28.62 2.68
N VAL A 186 -3.08 27.44 3.20
CA VAL A 186 -3.66 26.86 4.42
C VAL A 186 -2.54 26.30 5.29
N GLU A 187 -2.55 26.64 6.57
CA GLU A 187 -1.74 25.99 7.60
C GLU A 187 -2.63 25.54 8.76
N ILE A 188 -2.49 24.27 9.15
CA ILE A 188 -3.23 23.66 10.26
C ILE A 188 -2.24 22.99 11.20
N ARG A 189 -2.20 23.45 12.45
CA ARG A 189 -1.45 22.78 13.51
C ARG A 189 -2.29 21.67 14.16
N GLY A 190 -1.64 20.64 14.68
CA GLY A 190 -2.33 19.55 15.38
C GLY A 190 -3.18 20.03 16.55
N ASP A 191 -2.68 21.01 17.32
CA ASP A 191 -3.37 21.55 18.49
C ASP A 191 -4.61 22.39 18.10
N GLU A 192 -4.60 22.93 16.89
CA GLU A 192 -5.70 23.64 16.28
C GLU A 192 -6.72 22.67 15.67
N LEU A 193 -6.27 21.60 15.02
CA LEU A 193 -7.13 20.58 14.41
C LEU A 193 -8.16 20.05 15.43
N VAL A 194 -7.72 19.74 16.65
CA VAL A 194 -8.60 19.29 17.75
C VAL A 194 -9.70 20.32 18.04
N LYS A 195 -9.36 21.61 17.99
CA LYS A 195 -10.30 22.71 18.24
C LYS A 195 -11.29 22.93 17.08
N LEU A 196 -10.96 22.50 15.87
CA LEU A 196 -11.84 22.61 14.69
C LEU A 196 -12.94 21.53 14.64
N VAL A 197 -12.72 20.39 15.30
CA VAL A 197 -13.67 19.26 15.27
C VAL A 197 -15.02 19.59 15.93
N LYS A 198 -15.03 20.20 17.13
CA LYS A 198 -16.30 20.51 17.81
C LYS A 198 -17.17 21.51 17.05
N PRO A 199 -16.64 22.64 16.53
CA PRO A 199 -17.42 23.55 15.70
C PRO A 199 -17.89 22.89 14.40
N PHE A 200 -17.08 22.03 13.78
CA PHE A 200 -17.50 21.24 12.62
C PHE A 200 -18.75 20.39 12.92
N ILE A 201 -18.70 19.54 13.96
CA ILE A 201 -19.83 18.69 14.38
C ILE A 201 -21.05 19.56 14.72
N THR A 202 -20.83 20.69 15.40
CA THR A 202 -21.89 21.64 15.78
C THR A 202 -22.58 22.25 14.57
N ASN A 203 -21.83 22.59 13.51
CA ASN A 203 -22.38 23.15 12.28
C ASN A 203 -23.12 22.09 11.46
N ALA A 204 -22.51 20.90 11.31
CA ALA A 204 -23.11 19.76 10.62
C ALA A 204 -24.44 19.35 11.26
N ALA A 205 -24.50 19.28 12.60
CA ALA A 205 -25.71 18.91 13.34
C ALA A 205 -26.88 19.91 13.18
N LYS A 206 -26.61 21.14 12.74
CA LYS A 206 -27.63 22.17 12.48
C LYS A 206 -28.18 22.12 11.05
N ASP A 207 -27.51 21.40 10.15
CA ASP A 207 -27.89 21.31 8.73
C ASP A 207 -28.79 20.10 8.49
N GLU A 208 -30.05 20.22 8.92
CA GLU A 208 -31.06 19.17 8.75
C GLU A 208 -31.21 18.74 7.28
N GLU A 209 -31.28 19.72 6.36
CA GLU A 209 -31.45 19.46 4.94
C GLU A 209 -30.24 18.70 4.38
N GLY A 210 -29.01 19.17 4.66
CA GLY A 210 -27.79 18.52 4.20
C GLY A 210 -27.60 17.10 4.76
N LEU A 211 -27.92 16.88 6.04
CA LEU A 211 -27.86 15.55 6.66
C LEU A 211 -28.88 14.60 6.04
N LYS A 212 -30.11 15.04 5.83
CA LYS A 212 -31.16 14.23 5.17
C LYS A 212 -30.80 13.91 3.72
N GLU A 213 -30.21 14.85 2.99
CA GLU A 213 -29.73 14.61 1.62
C GLU A 213 -28.64 13.54 1.62
N LEU A 214 -27.62 13.66 2.48
CA LEU A 214 -26.52 12.71 2.56
C LEU A 214 -27.01 11.31 2.95
N ILE A 215 -27.91 11.22 3.93
CA ILE A 215 -28.56 9.96 4.33
C ILE A 215 -29.38 9.38 3.18
N GLY A 216 -30.07 10.22 2.42
CA GLY A 216 -30.84 9.80 1.24
C GLY A 216 -29.96 9.16 0.17
N VAL A 217 -28.80 9.75 -0.10
CA VAL A 217 -27.84 9.23 -1.09
C VAL A 217 -27.17 7.96 -0.58
N PHE A 218 -26.81 7.92 0.71
CA PHE A 218 -26.34 6.70 1.37
C PHE A 218 -27.36 5.56 1.25
N TYR A 219 -28.64 5.84 1.51
CA TYR A 219 -29.72 4.87 1.35
C TYR A 219 -29.79 4.36 -0.08
N ASP A 220 -29.82 5.23 -1.08
CA ASP A 220 -29.88 4.83 -2.49
C ASP A 220 -28.68 3.96 -2.90
N THR A 221 -27.50 4.29 -2.39
CA THR A 221 -26.23 3.63 -2.75
C THR A 221 -26.07 2.26 -2.08
N PHE A 222 -26.38 2.16 -0.79
CA PHE A 222 -26.04 0.96 0.00
C PHE A 222 -27.23 0.05 0.32
N TYR A 223 -28.47 0.55 0.29
CA TYR A 223 -29.65 -0.28 0.58
C TYR A 223 -29.86 -1.46 -0.40
N PRO A 224 -29.67 -1.30 -1.72
CA PRO A 224 -29.76 -2.43 -2.66
C PRO A 224 -28.70 -3.51 -2.38
N ILE A 225 -27.52 -3.12 -1.92
CA ILE A 225 -26.41 -4.02 -1.58
C ILE A 225 -26.76 -4.84 -0.33
N LEU A 226 -27.20 -4.18 0.73
CA LEU A 226 -27.53 -4.83 1.99
C LEU A 226 -28.68 -5.84 1.83
N THR A 227 -29.66 -5.54 0.99
CA THR A 227 -30.80 -6.44 0.73
C THR A 227 -30.47 -7.56 -0.27
N GLY A 228 -29.59 -7.31 -1.24
CA GLY A 228 -29.10 -8.31 -2.18
C GLY A 228 -28.14 -9.35 -1.57
N THR A 229 -27.28 -8.94 -0.63
CA THR A 229 -26.25 -9.81 -0.02
C THR A 229 -26.75 -10.61 1.19
N PHE A 230 -27.61 -10.03 2.04
CA PHE A 230 -28.03 -10.66 3.30
C PHE A 230 -29.42 -11.32 3.23
N GLY A 231 -30.06 -11.31 2.05
CA GLY A 231 -31.42 -11.80 1.86
C GLY A 231 -32.48 -10.86 2.48
N SER A 232 -33.71 -10.96 1.99
CA SER A 232 -34.87 -10.19 2.43
C SER A 232 -35.20 -10.32 3.93
N ASP A 233 -34.62 -11.31 4.62
CA ASP A 233 -34.98 -11.68 5.99
C ASP A 233 -34.26 -10.83 7.05
N ALA A 234 -33.26 -10.02 6.66
CA ALA A 234 -32.61 -9.04 7.54
C ALA A 234 -33.42 -7.75 7.72
N SER A 235 -34.42 -7.51 6.88
CA SER A 235 -35.33 -6.37 6.97
C SER A 235 -36.77 -6.87 6.96
N GLY A 236 -37.36 -7.01 8.15
CA GLY A 236 -38.73 -7.45 8.30
C GLY A 236 -39.68 -6.70 7.38
N ASP A 237 -40.48 -7.44 6.62
CA ASP A 237 -41.63 -6.95 5.88
C ASP A 237 -42.55 -6.17 6.83
N SER A 238 -42.36 -4.84 6.84
CA SER A 238 -43.27 -3.90 7.48
C SER A 238 -43.67 -2.84 6.47
N PRO A 239 -44.98 -2.51 6.32
CA PRO A 239 -45.49 -1.55 5.33
C PRO A 239 -45.09 -0.08 5.54
N ALA A 240 -44.07 0.20 6.36
CA ALA A 240 -43.52 1.54 6.62
C ALA A 240 -42.41 1.94 5.62
N SER A 241 -42.27 1.19 4.53
CA SER A 241 -41.11 1.05 3.65
C SER A 241 -40.99 2.11 2.54
N SER A 242 -41.16 3.40 2.86
CA SER A 242 -40.82 4.48 1.92
C SER A 242 -39.42 5.03 2.23
N LYS A 243 -38.68 5.44 1.19
CA LYS A 243 -37.37 6.08 1.34
C LYS A 243 -37.43 7.27 2.30
N GLU A 244 -38.48 8.07 2.20
CA GLU A 244 -38.69 9.25 3.05
C GLU A 244 -38.80 8.87 4.53
N PHE A 245 -39.50 7.77 4.85
CA PHE A 245 -39.57 7.26 6.22
C PHE A 245 -38.21 6.75 6.71
N ALA A 246 -37.48 5.98 5.89
CA ALA A 246 -36.16 5.46 6.24
C ALA A 246 -35.15 6.59 6.48
N VAL A 247 -35.13 7.60 5.61
CA VAL A 247 -34.28 8.79 5.75
C VAL A 247 -34.64 9.56 7.02
N ALA A 248 -35.93 9.76 7.30
CA ALA A 248 -36.36 10.45 8.52
C ALA A 248 -35.97 9.69 9.80
N ALA A 249 -36.11 8.36 9.81
CA ALA A 249 -35.72 7.53 10.94
C ALA A 249 -34.21 7.56 11.18
N MET A 250 -33.41 7.36 10.12
CA MET A 250 -31.95 7.44 10.21
C MET A 250 -31.48 8.84 10.62
N TYR A 251 -32.11 9.90 10.09
CA TYR A 251 -31.82 11.27 10.51
C TYR A 251 -32.05 11.47 12.01
N GLY A 252 -33.15 10.94 12.57
CA GLY A 252 -33.40 10.98 14.00
C GLY A 252 -32.28 10.33 14.83
N VAL A 253 -31.81 9.15 14.41
CA VAL A 253 -30.69 8.43 15.06
C VAL A 253 -29.38 9.23 14.96
N VAL A 254 -29.09 9.78 13.78
CA VAL A 254 -27.90 10.62 13.56
C VAL A 254 -27.96 11.87 14.43
N GLN A 255 -29.11 12.54 14.49
CA GLN A 255 -29.29 13.75 15.27
C GLN A 255 -29.13 13.49 16.77
N GLU A 256 -29.72 12.40 17.29
CA GLU A 256 -29.56 11.98 18.68
C GLU A 256 -28.09 11.67 19.00
N SER A 257 -27.42 10.92 18.12
CA SER A 257 -25.99 10.60 18.26
C SER A 257 -25.10 11.85 18.26
N LEU A 258 -25.35 12.80 17.34
CA LEU A 258 -24.62 14.06 17.28
C LEU A 258 -24.87 14.91 18.54
N ALA A 259 -26.10 14.93 19.05
CA ALA A 259 -26.43 15.65 20.28
C ALA A 259 -25.73 15.06 21.51
N GLU A 260 -25.68 13.72 21.61
CA GLU A 260 -24.95 13.02 22.67
C GLU A 260 -23.43 13.28 22.59
N VAL A 261 -22.86 13.16 21.38
CA VAL A 261 -21.43 13.48 21.14
C VAL A 261 -21.12 14.90 21.55
N LEU A 262 -21.92 15.89 21.16
CA LEU A 262 -21.69 17.30 21.49
C LEU A 262 -21.83 17.58 23.00
N LYS A 263 -22.75 16.89 23.69
CA LYS A 263 -22.96 17.03 25.12
C LYS A 263 -21.75 16.58 25.94
N GLU A 264 -21.13 15.49 25.52
CA GLU A 264 -20.00 14.87 26.24
C GLU A 264 -18.64 15.16 25.61
N TYR A 265 -18.60 16.00 24.56
CA TYR A 265 -17.42 16.20 23.72
C TYR A 265 -16.18 16.56 24.54
N ASP A 266 -16.26 17.63 25.34
CA ASP A 266 -15.09 18.15 26.06
C ASP A 266 -14.56 17.11 27.06
N GLN A 267 -15.46 16.47 27.81
CA GLN A 267 -15.10 15.42 28.76
C GLN A 267 -14.47 14.21 28.06
N LYS A 268 -14.99 13.79 26.91
CA LYS A 268 -14.46 12.66 26.14
C LYS A 268 -13.11 12.98 25.51
N VAL A 269 -12.91 14.20 25.01
CA VAL A 269 -11.61 14.64 24.50
C VAL A 269 -10.59 14.74 25.64
N ASP A 270 -10.94 15.34 26.77
CA ASP A 270 -10.04 15.42 27.93
C ASP A 270 -9.64 14.02 28.41
N ALA A 271 -10.61 13.12 28.57
CA ALA A 271 -10.36 11.72 28.95
C ALA A 271 -9.46 11.00 27.92
N LEU A 272 -9.67 11.23 26.62
CA LEU A 272 -8.84 10.64 25.56
C LEU A 272 -7.37 11.06 25.68
N PHE A 273 -7.11 12.34 25.95
CA PHE A 273 -5.75 12.86 26.11
C PHE A 273 -5.11 12.46 27.44
N GLU A 274 -5.90 12.22 28.49
CA GLU A 274 -5.43 11.63 29.75
C GLU A 274 -5.06 10.15 29.59
N GLU A 275 -5.89 9.38 28.87
CA GLU A 275 -5.64 7.95 28.60
C GLU A 275 -4.47 7.73 27.62
N MET A 276 -4.26 8.64 26.68
CA MET A 276 -3.23 8.57 25.65
C MET A 276 -2.39 9.86 25.62
N PRO A 277 -1.47 10.05 26.58
CA PRO A 277 -0.66 11.26 26.68
C PRO A 277 0.21 11.52 25.44
N GLU A 278 0.51 10.48 24.64
CA GLU A 278 1.20 10.57 23.35
C GLU A 278 0.50 11.52 22.36
N LEU A 279 -0.83 11.65 22.44
CA LEU A 279 -1.61 12.55 21.59
C LEU A 279 -1.22 14.02 21.77
N ASN A 280 -0.70 14.41 22.94
CA ASN A 280 -0.19 15.77 23.16
C ASN A 280 1.00 16.10 22.25
N THR A 281 1.76 15.09 21.80
CA THR A 281 2.83 15.28 20.82
C THR A 281 2.28 15.19 19.40
N VAL A 282 1.54 14.13 19.09
CA VAL A 282 1.07 13.86 17.72
C VAL A 282 0.04 14.89 17.25
N LEU A 283 -0.83 15.36 18.13
CA LEU A 283 -1.79 16.45 17.87
C LEU A 283 -1.31 17.75 18.53
N GLY A 284 0.00 17.90 18.71
CA GLY A 284 0.63 19.09 19.26
C GLY A 284 0.89 20.16 18.20
N LYS A 285 1.53 21.25 18.63
CA LYS A 285 1.91 22.38 17.77
C LYS A 285 2.98 22.06 16.72
N ASP A 286 3.75 20.99 16.94
CA ASP A 286 4.87 20.58 16.08
C ASP A 286 4.43 19.58 14.99
N THR A 287 3.15 19.15 15.03
CA THR A 287 2.48 18.50 13.90
C THR A 287 1.78 19.59 13.10
N VAL A 288 2.12 19.71 11.82
CA VAL A 288 1.69 20.82 10.96
C VAL A 288 1.39 20.30 9.56
N LEU A 289 0.21 20.64 9.03
CA LEU A 289 -0.08 20.61 7.61
C LEU A 289 0.09 22.02 7.04
N LYS A 290 0.89 22.17 6.00
CA LYS A 290 0.91 23.35 5.13
C LYS A 290 0.52 22.94 3.73
N MET A 291 -0.35 23.72 3.11
CA MET A 291 -0.84 23.46 1.77
C MET A 291 -0.99 24.77 1.00
N ASP A 292 -0.43 24.80 -0.20
CA ASP A 292 -0.70 25.84 -1.21
C ASP A 292 -1.39 25.19 -2.40
N LEU A 293 -2.59 25.65 -2.72
CA LEU A 293 -3.35 25.23 -3.91
C LEU A 293 -3.48 26.42 -4.86
N TYR A 294 -3.23 26.19 -6.14
CA TYR A 294 -3.26 27.25 -7.16
C TYR A 294 -4.32 26.94 -8.20
N PHE A 295 -5.35 27.78 -8.25
CA PHE A 295 -6.50 27.59 -9.12
C PHE A 295 -6.46 28.56 -10.32
N ASP A 296 -6.80 28.07 -11.51
CA ASP A 296 -7.03 28.93 -12.67
C ASP A 296 -8.40 29.66 -12.60
N SER A 297 -8.74 30.43 -13.63
CA SER A 297 -10.02 31.14 -13.71
C SER A 297 -11.23 30.21 -13.81
N SER A 298 -11.02 28.97 -14.26
CA SER A 298 -12.04 27.93 -14.37
C SER A 298 -12.14 27.08 -13.09
N LEU A 299 -11.38 27.44 -12.05
CA LEU A 299 -11.28 26.75 -10.76
C LEU A 299 -10.55 25.39 -10.80
N ASN A 300 -9.87 25.06 -11.90
CA ASN A 300 -9.03 23.87 -11.94
C ASN A 300 -7.75 24.11 -11.14
N THR A 301 -7.35 23.11 -10.36
CA THR A 301 -6.06 23.11 -9.66
C THR A 301 -4.96 22.90 -10.68
N ARG A 302 -4.02 23.83 -10.76
CA ARG A 302 -2.90 23.81 -11.71
C ARG A 302 -1.57 23.54 -11.06
N LYS A 303 -1.45 23.85 -9.76
CA LYS A 303 -0.28 23.58 -8.95
C LYS A 303 -0.70 23.30 -7.51
N GLN A 304 0.02 22.42 -6.83
CA GLN A 304 -0.16 22.12 -5.42
C GLN A 304 1.20 21.92 -4.75
N ASN A 305 1.40 22.54 -3.59
CA ASN A 305 2.50 22.24 -2.69
C ASN A 305 1.93 21.79 -1.35
N MET A 306 2.44 20.70 -0.79
CA MET A 306 2.05 20.18 0.52
C MET A 306 3.29 19.84 1.33
N GLU A 307 3.30 20.28 2.59
CA GLU A 307 4.26 19.85 3.61
C GLU A 307 3.46 19.38 4.82
N PHE A 308 3.53 18.08 5.12
CA PHE A 308 2.87 17.51 6.28
C PHE A 308 3.92 16.94 7.24
N THR A 309 4.08 17.59 8.39
CA THR A 309 5.00 17.18 9.46
C THR A 309 4.21 16.56 10.59
N VAL A 310 4.66 15.41 11.09
CA VAL A 310 4.11 14.77 12.30
C VAL A 310 5.19 14.66 13.34
N ALA A 311 4.92 15.18 14.53
CA ALA A 311 5.77 14.98 15.70
C ALA A 311 5.51 13.61 16.33
N ILE A 312 6.59 12.93 16.73
CA ILE A 312 6.57 11.56 17.24
C ILE A 312 6.90 11.61 18.74
N PRO A 313 6.00 11.16 19.63
CA PRO A 313 6.27 11.10 21.06
C PRO A 313 7.49 10.24 21.38
N GLN A 314 8.40 10.83 22.16
CA GLN A 314 9.66 10.20 22.51
C GLN A 314 9.45 9.18 23.64
N SER A 315 9.84 7.94 23.40
CA SER A 315 9.87 6.88 24.39
C SER A 315 11.01 5.89 24.10
N GLU A 316 11.32 5.03 25.05
CA GLU A 316 12.38 4.02 24.87
C GLU A 316 12.10 3.14 23.66
N GLY A 317 13.07 3.05 22.74
CA GLY A 317 12.97 2.26 21.51
C GLY A 317 12.27 2.95 20.34
N VAL A 318 11.94 4.24 20.44
CA VAL A 318 11.44 5.03 19.29
C VAL A 318 12.63 5.76 18.64
N PRO A 319 13.01 5.44 17.39
CA PRO A 319 14.25 5.95 16.79
C PRO A 319 14.11 7.32 16.12
N ILE A 320 12.91 7.90 16.07
CA ILE A 320 12.60 9.12 15.29
C ILE A 320 11.88 10.18 16.14
N LYS A 321 12.05 11.46 15.79
CA LYS A 321 11.39 12.64 16.37
C LYS A 321 10.22 13.15 15.56
N SER A 322 10.34 13.09 14.25
CA SER A 322 9.31 13.52 13.33
C SER A 322 9.48 12.83 12.00
N PHE A 323 8.41 12.80 11.22
CA PHE A 323 8.51 12.61 9.78
C PHE A 323 7.78 13.74 9.06
N THR A 324 8.25 14.08 7.87
CA THR A 324 7.70 15.09 7.00
C THR A 324 7.50 14.50 5.64
N VAL A 325 6.28 14.58 5.12
CA VAL A 325 5.97 14.26 3.73
C VAL A 325 5.87 15.58 2.97
N ARG A 326 6.64 15.71 1.88
CA ARG A 326 6.52 16.83 0.95
C ARG A 326 6.02 16.33 -0.40
N SER A 327 5.07 17.06 -0.96
CA SER A 327 4.54 16.81 -2.30
C SER A 327 4.45 18.12 -3.06
N GLU A 328 5.00 18.15 -4.26
CA GLU A 328 4.79 19.23 -5.24
C GLU A 328 4.19 18.60 -6.49
N SER A 329 3.14 19.21 -7.03
CA SER A 329 2.55 18.79 -8.29
C SER A 329 2.13 19.96 -9.16
N GLU A 330 2.18 19.74 -10.47
CA GLU A 330 1.68 20.65 -11.49
C GLU A 330 0.80 19.88 -12.47
N MET A 331 -0.25 20.53 -12.95
CA MET A 331 -1.23 19.94 -13.86
C MET A 331 -1.52 20.87 -15.03
N TRP A 332 -1.53 20.30 -16.23
CA TRP A 332 -1.83 20.99 -17.49
C TRP A 332 -2.71 20.14 -18.39
N ASN A 333 -3.11 20.71 -19.53
CA ASN A 333 -4.02 20.08 -20.49
C ASN A 333 -5.34 19.55 -19.85
N VAL A 334 -5.83 20.22 -18.80
CA VAL A 334 -7.03 19.84 -18.05
C VAL A 334 -8.28 19.95 -18.92
N GLY A 335 -9.05 18.87 -19.01
CA GLY A 335 -10.21 18.75 -19.89
C GLY A 335 -9.86 18.67 -21.38
N GLY A 336 -8.57 18.55 -21.72
CA GLY A 336 -8.08 18.47 -23.09
C GLY A 336 -8.07 17.05 -23.65
N ASN A 337 -7.47 16.88 -24.82
CA ASN A 337 -7.24 15.56 -25.40
C ASN A 337 -5.88 15.02 -24.94
N VAL A 338 -5.87 13.86 -24.30
CA VAL A 338 -4.67 13.25 -23.73
C VAL A 338 -4.48 11.87 -24.33
N ALA A 339 -3.33 11.65 -24.96
CA ALA A 339 -2.94 10.35 -25.51
C ALA A 339 -2.02 9.62 -24.52
N ILE A 340 -2.42 8.41 -24.12
CA ILE A 340 -1.69 7.58 -23.16
C ILE A 340 -0.44 6.97 -23.79
N ASP A 341 0.65 7.00 -23.03
CA ASP A 341 1.88 6.29 -23.39
C ASP A 341 1.77 4.86 -22.87
N GLN A 342 1.35 3.92 -23.71
CA GLN A 342 1.21 2.52 -23.31
C GLN A 342 2.57 1.84 -23.10
N VAL A 343 2.69 1.04 -22.04
CA VAL A 343 3.83 0.14 -21.84
C VAL A 343 3.82 -0.93 -22.94
N ASN A 344 4.98 -1.21 -23.51
CA ASN A 344 5.08 -2.18 -24.59
C ASN A 344 5.07 -3.62 -24.05
N LEU A 345 4.01 -4.37 -24.36
CA LEU A 345 3.84 -5.78 -23.97
C LEU A 345 4.25 -6.78 -25.06
N SER A 346 4.82 -6.34 -26.20
CA SER A 346 5.08 -7.21 -27.35
C SER A 346 6.08 -8.33 -27.08
N ALA A 347 6.97 -8.16 -26.09
CA ALA A 347 7.95 -9.16 -25.68
C ALA A 347 7.41 -10.16 -24.64
N GLY A 348 6.10 -10.11 -24.35
CA GLY A 348 5.46 -10.83 -23.27
C GLY A 348 5.38 -9.99 -21.99
N LYS A 349 4.80 -10.58 -20.96
CA LYS A 349 4.54 -9.97 -19.64
C LYS A 349 4.69 -11.03 -18.55
N LEU A 350 5.01 -10.58 -17.34
CA LEU A 350 5.01 -11.42 -16.14
C LEU A 350 3.74 -11.11 -15.33
N GLU A 351 2.83 -12.08 -15.23
CA GLU A 351 1.55 -11.95 -14.50
C GLU A 351 1.78 -12.03 -12.99
N VAL A 352 1.32 -11.01 -12.24
CA VAL A 352 1.57 -10.87 -10.79
C VAL A 352 0.34 -11.16 -9.92
N ALA A 353 -0.86 -11.13 -10.49
CA ALA A 353 -2.11 -11.20 -9.72
C ALA A 353 -2.59 -12.64 -9.46
N ASP A 354 -2.43 -13.54 -10.43
CA ASP A 354 -3.11 -14.84 -10.45
C ASP A 354 -2.20 -16.04 -10.13
N GLU A 355 -0.87 -15.84 -10.13
CA GLU A 355 0.12 -16.86 -9.78
C GLU A 355 0.99 -16.37 -8.62
N GLU A 356 1.32 -17.26 -7.67
CA GLU A 356 2.37 -16.99 -6.67
C GLU A 356 3.72 -16.90 -7.40
N ILE A 357 4.06 -15.69 -7.88
CA ILE A 357 5.39 -15.43 -8.45
C ILE A 357 6.42 -15.80 -7.39
N THR A 358 7.30 -16.74 -7.73
CA THR A 358 8.40 -17.13 -6.86
C THR A 358 9.49 -16.03 -6.82
N PRO A 359 10.26 -15.91 -5.72
CA PRO A 359 11.36 -14.96 -5.67
C PRO A 359 12.36 -15.11 -6.83
N GLY A 360 12.63 -16.34 -7.28
CA GLY A 360 13.51 -16.61 -8.41
C GLY A 360 12.90 -16.22 -9.76
N GLN A 361 11.59 -16.45 -9.98
CA GLN A 361 10.90 -15.94 -11.18
C GLN A 361 10.99 -14.41 -11.26
N MET A 362 10.70 -13.72 -10.15
CA MET A 362 10.84 -12.27 -10.06
C MET A 362 12.27 -11.83 -10.37
N LEU A 363 13.27 -12.44 -9.70
CA LEU A 363 14.66 -12.06 -9.86
C LEU A 363 15.19 -12.30 -11.29
N ARG A 364 14.84 -13.44 -11.90
CA ARG A 364 15.24 -13.74 -13.29
C ARG A 364 14.64 -12.79 -14.31
N ASN A 365 13.53 -12.13 -14.00
CA ASN A 365 12.97 -11.10 -14.87
C ASN A 365 13.85 -9.84 -14.93
N PHE A 366 14.78 -9.65 -14.01
CA PHE A 366 15.68 -8.49 -14.02
C PHE A 366 17.07 -8.84 -14.52
N GLU A 367 17.70 -7.89 -15.22
CA GLU A 367 19.08 -8.00 -15.65
C GLU A 367 20.02 -8.03 -14.43
N PRO A 368 20.96 -8.99 -14.34
CA PRO A 368 21.92 -9.05 -13.26
C PRO A 368 22.69 -7.74 -13.11
N GLY A 369 22.71 -7.18 -11.89
CA GLY A 369 23.38 -5.93 -11.58
C GLY A 369 22.62 -4.65 -11.93
N SER A 370 21.40 -4.75 -12.48
CA SER A 370 20.46 -3.63 -12.53
C SER A 370 20.13 -3.13 -11.11
N ILE A 371 19.71 -1.86 -11.00
CA ILE A 371 19.36 -1.23 -9.72
C ILE A 371 18.35 -2.07 -8.96
N ILE A 372 17.25 -2.44 -9.62
CA ILE A 372 16.19 -3.25 -9.02
C ILE A 372 16.67 -4.66 -8.66
N HIS A 373 17.51 -5.30 -9.48
CA HIS A 373 18.08 -6.60 -9.13
C HIS A 373 18.90 -6.51 -7.84
N LYS A 374 19.78 -5.51 -7.72
CA LYS A 374 20.57 -5.31 -6.49
C LYS A 374 19.69 -4.98 -5.29
N LEU A 375 18.66 -4.15 -5.48
CA LEU A 375 17.70 -3.84 -4.42
C LEU A 375 17.04 -5.12 -3.90
N LEU A 376 16.55 -5.98 -4.80
CA LEU A 376 15.88 -7.23 -4.45
C LEU A 376 16.83 -8.22 -3.75
N THR A 377 18.10 -8.31 -4.17
CA THR A 377 19.05 -9.29 -3.62
C THR A 377 19.81 -8.80 -2.39
N GLU A 378 20.27 -7.56 -2.39
CA GLU A 378 21.19 -7.03 -1.37
C GLU A 378 20.45 -6.36 -0.22
N GLN A 379 19.32 -5.71 -0.50
CA GLN A 379 18.59 -4.89 0.48
C GLN A 379 17.34 -5.61 0.97
N MET A 380 16.52 -6.13 0.04
CA MET A 380 15.30 -6.84 0.38
C MET A 380 15.51 -8.33 0.64
N GLN A 381 16.64 -8.89 0.19
CA GLN A 381 17.02 -10.28 0.47
C GLN A 381 15.91 -11.28 0.10
N ILE A 382 15.21 -11.06 -1.04
CA ILE A 382 14.00 -11.83 -1.38
C ILE A 382 14.26 -13.33 -1.58
N THR A 383 15.53 -13.70 -1.84
CA THR A 383 15.96 -15.08 -2.05
C THR A 383 16.41 -15.78 -0.78
N SER A 384 16.64 -15.04 0.30
CA SER A 384 17.20 -15.57 1.53
C SER A 384 16.20 -16.47 2.23
N LYS A 385 16.71 -17.57 2.79
CA LYS A 385 15.90 -18.57 3.51
C LYS A 385 16.53 -18.89 4.84
N TYR A 386 15.68 -19.04 5.85
CA TYR A 386 16.04 -19.52 7.17
C TYR A 386 15.07 -20.63 7.57
N VAL A 387 15.55 -21.86 7.59
CA VAL A 387 14.75 -23.04 7.91
C VAL A 387 15.30 -23.68 9.17
N LEU A 388 14.48 -23.76 10.21
CA LEU A 388 14.78 -24.53 11.41
C LEU A 388 14.26 -25.96 11.22
N VAL A 389 15.15 -26.94 11.28
CA VAL A 389 14.83 -28.33 10.95
C VAL A 389 14.83 -29.20 12.20
N GLY A 390 13.74 -29.94 12.44
CA GLY A 390 13.67 -30.95 13.49
C GLY A 390 13.39 -30.38 14.88
N TYR A 391 12.66 -29.26 14.96
CA TYR A 391 12.22 -28.67 16.22
C TYR A 391 11.12 -29.52 16.88
N PRO A 392 11.03 -29.59 18.23
CA PRO A 392 9.95 -30.31 18.90
C PRO A 392 8.56 -29.77 18.49
N GLY A 393 7.74 -30.61 17.85
CA GLY A 393 6.43 -30.23 17.30
C GLY A 393 6.42 -29.93 15.80
N ASP A 394 7.57 -30.02 15.13
CA ASP A 394 7.67 -29.95 13.67
C ASP A 394 7.06 -31.21 13.03
N TYR A 395 6.39 -31.05 11.88
CA TYR A 395 5.65 -32.14 11.23
C TYR A 395 6.58 -33.16 10.54
N TYR A 396 7.84 -32.79 10.35
CA TYR A 396 8.83 -33.59 9.63
C TYR A 396 10.01 -33.94 10.53
N GLU A 397 10.13 -35.22 10.90
CA GLU A 397 11.23 -35.71 11.74
C GLU A 397 12.53 -35.86 10.94
N VAL A 398 13.65 -35.47 11.54
CA VAL A 398 14.99 -35.73 11.01
C VAL A 398 15.42 -37.15 11.37
N ILE A 399 15.61 -38.00 10.36
CA ILE A 399 16.07 -39.37 10.56
C ILE A 399 17.59 -39.39 10.58
N LYS A 400 18.19 -39.96 11.63
CA LYS A 400 19.65 -40.14 11.73
C LYS A 400 20.02 -41.59 11.44
N LYS A 401 20.83 -41.83 10.41
CA LYS A 401 21.33 -43.16 10.02
C LYS A 401 22.79 -43.07 9.60
N ASN A 402 23.64 -43.96 10.14
CA ASN A 402 25.08 -44.02 9.81
C ASN A 402 25.81 -42.67 9.92
N GLY A 403 25.45 -41.85 10.93
CA GLY A 403 26.01 -40.51 11.11
C GLY A 403 25.54 -39.45 10.10
N THR A 404 24.58 -39.79 9.22
CA THR A 404 23.96 -38.86 8.28
C THR A 404 22.54 -38.51 8.74
N SER A 405 22.21 -37.21 8.72
CA SER A 405 20.85 -36.71 8.93
C SER A 405 20.09 -36.69 7.60
N PHE A 406 18.86 -37.16 7.62
CA PHE A 406 17.96 -37.21 6.47
C PHE A 406 16.72 -36.37 6.72
N VAL A 407 16.21 -35.77 5.65
CA VAL A 407 15.01 -34.94 5.64
C VAL A 407 14.10 -35.38 4.50
N PRO A 408 12.76 -35.21 4.60
CA PRO A 408 11.88 -35.43 3.47
C PRO A 408 12.28 -34.51 2.31
N LEU A 409 12.54 -35.11 1.15
CA LEU A 409 13.03 -34.39 -0.04
C LEU A 409 12.09 -33.25 -0.45
N ARG A 410 10.77 -33.51 -0.43
CA ARG A 410 9.75 -32.52 -0.76
C ARG A 410 9.74 -31.34 0.18
N TYR A 411 9.83 -31.61 1.48
CA TYR A 411 9.83 -30.55 2.49
C TYR A 411 11.00 -29.58 2.26
N MET A 412 12.23 -30.11 2.21
CA MET A 412 13.42 -29.26 2.06
C MET A 412 13.48 -28.52 0.71
N SER A 413 12.98 -29.13 -0.37
CA SER A 413 12.95 -28.44 -1.66
C SER A 413 11.96 -27.28 -1.66
N VAL A 414 10.75 -27.47 -1.11
CA VAL A 414 9.72 -26.40 -1.01
C VAL A 414 10.20 -25.26 -0.11
N GLU A 415 10.80 -25.56 1.04
CA GLU A 415 11.36 -24.53 1.94
C GLU A 415 12.45 -23.68 1.25
N LEU A 416 13.11 -24.23 0.23
CA LEU A 416 14.13 -23.56 -0.58
C LEU A 416 13.60 -23.16 -1.98
N ASP A 417 12.29 -23.02 -2.13
CA ASP A 417 11.56 -22.63 -3.36
C ASP A 417 11.74 -23.55 -4.58
N ALA A 418 12.34 -24.72 -4.43
CA ALA A 418 12.63 -25.60 -5.56
C ALA A 418 11.41 -26.44 -6.00
N GLU A 419 11.19 -26.54 -7.31
CA GLU A 419 10.17 -27.41 -7.91
C GLU A 419 10.63 -28.87 -7.84
N ILE A 420 9.72 -29.81 -7.56
CA ILE A 420 10.02 -31.25 -7.65
C ILE A 420 9.09 -31.96 -8.63
N LYS A 421 9.69 -32.71 -9.55
CA LYS A 421 9.03 -33.71 -10.39
C LYS A 421 9.44 -35.12 -9.97
N TRP A 422 8.46 -35.98 -9.72
CA TRP A 422 8.69 -37.36 -9.30
C TRP A 422 8.32 -38.35 -10.39
N ASN A 423 9.27 -39.19 -10.80
CA ASN A 423 9.03 -40.32 -11.68
C ASN A 423 8.91 -41.60 -10.84
N LYS A 424 7.69 -42.14 -10.76
CA LYS A 424 7.37 -43.31 -9.93
C LYS A 424 8.00 -44.61 -10.46
N GLU A 425 8.09 -44.78 -11.77
CA GLU A 425 8.60 -46.01 -12.40
C GLU A 425 10.09 -46.21 -12.13
N THR A 426 10.84 -45.11 -12.24
CA THR A 426 12.30 -45.10 -12.06
C THR A 426 12.72 -44.70 -10.64
N LYS A 427 11.76 -44.37 -9.76
CA LYS A 427 11.99 -43.80 -8.41
C LYS A 427 12.99 -42.64 -8.43
N THR A 428 12.85 -41.77 -9.41
CA THR A 428 13.76 -40.64 -9.64
C THR A 428 13.04 -39.32 -9.35
N ALA A 429 13.68 -38.47 -8.56
CA ALA A 429 13.29 -37.10 -8.35
C ALA A 429 14.14 -36.17 -9.24
N THR A 430 13.48 -35.25 -9.92
CA THR A 430 14.09 -34.11 -10.57
C THR A 430 13.69 -32.87 -9.79
N ILE A 431 14.66 -32.20 -9.19
CA ILE A 431 14.48 -30.96 -8.41
C ILE A 431 15.06 -29.82 -9.24
N ILE A 432 14.33 -28.71 -9.36
CA ILE A 432 14.76 -27.54 -10.12
C ILE A 432 14.84 -26.37 -9.15
N ASP A 433 16.05 -25.84 -8.95
CA ASP A 433 16.25 -24.66 -8.11
C ASP A 433 15.54 -23.45 -8.74
N ASP A 434 14.74 -22.75 -7.95
CA ASP A 434 13.98 -21.63 -8.46
C ASP A 434 14.85 -20.42 -8.74
N ILE A 435 16.06 -20.26 -8.24
CA ILE A 435 16.86 -19.05 -8.56
C ILE A 435 17.66 -19.29 -9.85
N THR A 436 18.42 -20.38 -9.88
CA THR A 436 19.41 -20.71 -10.90
C THR A 436 18.86 -21.55 -12.05
N LEU A 437 17.68 -22.16 -11.86
CA LEU A 437 17.14 -23.20 -12.75
C LEU A 437 18.05 -24.43 -12.89
N GLU A 438 19.01 -24.62 -11.97
CA GLU A 438 19.88 -25.79 -11.99
C GLU A 438 19.09 -27.05 -11.64
N GLU A 439 19.26 -28.10 -12.46
CA GLU A 439 18.58 -29.37 -12.28
C GLU A 439 19.40 -30.31 -11.37
N ILE A 440 18.73 -30.87 -10.37
CA ILE A 440 19.25 -31.91 -9.48
C ILE A 440 18.46 -33.19 -9.76
N VAL A 441 19.16 -34.26 -10.16
CA VAL A 441 18.55 -35.57 -10.44
C VAL A 441 19.04 -36.59 -9.43
N LEU A 442 18.10 -37.20 -8.71
CA LEU A 442 18.38 -38.16 -7.66
C LEU A 442 17.50 -39.40 -7.81
N THR A 443 18.13 -40.57 -7.81
CA THR A 443 17.43 -41.86 -7.84
C THR A 443 17.53 -42.52 -6.48
N VAL A 444 16.39 -43.00 -5.96
CA VAL A 444 16.35 -43.76 -4.70
C VAL A 444 17.22 -45.01 -4.79
N ASP A 445 17.83 -45.40 -3.68
CA ASP A 445 18.78 -46.51 -3.54
C ASP A 445 20.11 -46.35 -4.31
N SER A 446 20.32 -45.20 -4.98
CA SER A 446 21.60 -44.84 -5.61
C SER A 446 22.44 -43.93 -4.72
N LYS A 447 23.76 -44.18 -4.65
CA LYS A 447 24.73 -43.23 -4.07
C LYS A 447 25.18 -42.16 -5.05
N GLN A 448 24.73 -42.19 -6.30
CA GLN A 448 25.05 -41.17 -7.30
C GLN A 448 23.82 -40.31 -7.58
N ALA A 449 24.02 -38.99 -7.57
CA ALA A 449 23.09 -37.98 -8.04
C ALA A 449 23.76 -37.12 -9.12
N LYS A 450 22.99 -36.27 -9.79
CA LYS A 450 23.52 -35.24 -10.68
C LYS A 450 23.08 -33.86 -10.21
N VAL A 451 23.98 -32.87 -10.27
CA VAL A 451 23.71 -31.45 -10.02
C VAL A 451 24.25 -30.68 -11.21
N GLY A 452 23.39 -29.97 -11.95
CA GLY A 452 23.78 -29.28 -13.19
C GLY A 452 24.41 -30.23 -14.22
N GLY A 453 23.94 -31.47 -14.25
CA GLY A 453 24.49 -32.53 -15.11
C GLY A 453 25.80 -33.19 -14.64
N LYS A 454 26.45 -32.67 -13.59
CA LYS A 454 27.68 -33.25 -13.02
C LYS A 454 27.35 -34.31 -11.98
N ALA A 455 28.03 -35.46 -12.04
CA ALA A 455 27.83 -36.54 -11.07
C ALA A 455 28.38 -36.17 -9.68
N VAL A 456 27.56 -36.37 -8.64
CA VAL A 456 27.90 -36.14 -7.24
C VAL A 456 27.65 -37.42 -6.45
N THR A 457 28.57 -37.78 -5.56
CA THR A 457 28.43 -38.95 -4.69
C THR A 457 27.80 -38.54 -3.36
N LEU A 458 26.67 -39.17 -3.01
CA LEU A 458 25.98 -38.98 -1.74
C LEU A 458 26.72 -39.69 -0.61
N SER A 459 26.66 -39.13 0.60
CA SER A 459 27.18 -39.80 1.80
C SER A 459 26.49 -41.16 1.99
N GLU A 460 25.17 -41.17 1.86
CA GLU A 460 24.29 -42.33 1.92
C GLU A 460 23.19 -42.23 0.85
N PRO A 461 22.67 -43.35 0.31
CA PRO A 461 21.62 -43.29 -0.70
C PRO A 461 20.33 -42.73 -0.10
N ALA A 462 19.56 -42.01 -0.92
CA ALA A 462 18.19 -41.66 -0.57
C ALA A 462 17.32 -42.92 -0.50
N PHE A 463 16.28 -42.89 0.33
CA PHE A 463 15.39 -44.03 0.55
C PHE A 463 13.92 -43.59 0.66
N ILE A 464 12.99 -44.52 0.46
CA ILE A 464 11.58 -44.30 0.81
C ILE A 464 11.35 -44.78 2.24
N HIS A 465 10.84 -43.91 3.10
CA HIS A 465 10.52 -44.23 4.48
C HIS A 465 9.12 -44.87 4.61
N GLU A 466 8.79 -45.40 5.79
CA GLU A 466 7.53 -46.09 6.08
C GLU A 466 6.29 -45.20 5.89
N ASP A 467 6.46 -43.88 5.98
CA ASP A 467 5.43 -42.88 5.69
C ASP A 467 5.22 -42.62 4.19
N GLY A 468 5.94 -43.34 3.32
CA GLY A 468 5.86 -43.22 1.87
C GLY A 468 6.60 -42.03 1.28
N LYS A 469 7.31 -41.23 2.09
CA LYS A 469 8.08 -40.08 1.60
C LYS A 469 9.50 -40.50 1.24
N ALA A 470 10.08 -39.82 0.25
CA ALA A 470 11.50 -39.94 -0.07
C ALA A 470 12.33 -39.10 0.91
N TYR A 471 13.31 -39.72 1.55
CA TYR A 471 14.26 -39.08 2.44
C TYR A 471 15.64 -39.01 1.78
N VAL A 472 16.27 -37.84 1.88
CA VAL A 472 17.54 -37.51 1.24
C VAL A 472 18.53 -37.01 2.30
N PRO A 473 19.85 -37.23 2.16
CA PRO A 473 20.83 -36.62 3.05
C PRO A 473 20.65 -35.10 3.09
N LEU A 474 20.36 -34.55 4.27
CA LEU A 474 20.02 -33.14 4.47
C LEU A 474 21.08 -32.20 3.89
N ARG A 475 22.35 -32.47 4.22
CA ARG A 475 23.48 -31.65 3.76
C ARG A 475 23.57 -31.60 2.24
N PHE A 476 23.37 -32.75 1.57
CA PHE A 476 23.41 -32.81 0.11
C PHE A 476 22.33 -31.94 -0.51
N ILE A 477 21.07 -32.11 -0.10
CA ILE A 477 19.97 -31.37 -0.73
C ILE A 477 20.03 -29.87 -0.44
N ALA A 478 20.43 -29.48 0.78
CA ALA A 478 20.62 -28.09 1.14
C ALA A 478 21.74 -27.44 0.32
N GLU A 479 22.93 -28.06 0.28
CA GLU A 479 24.09 -27.52 -0.46
C GLU A 479 23.85 -27.52 -1.98
N ALA A 480 23.12 -28.50 -2.52
CA ALA A 480 22.74 -28.53 -3.92
C ALA A 480 21.76 -27.40 -4.31
N LEU A 481 20.99 -26.87 -3.35
CA LEU A 481 20.07 -25.74 -3.52
C LEU A 481 20.67 -24.41 -3.00
N GLY A 482 22.01 -24.35 -2.87
CA GLY A 482 22.72 -23.13 -2.49
C GLY A 482 22.65 -22.76 -1.01
N ALA A 483 22.08 -23.60 -0.15
CA ALA A 483 21.98 -23.37 1.28
C ALA A 483 23.12 -24.04 2.07
N LYS A 484 23.38 -23.53 3.27
CA LYS A 484 24.35 -24.07 4.23
C LYS A 484 23.62 -24.68 5.42
N VAL A 485 24.15 -25.80 5.93
CA VAL A 485 23.62 -26.47 7.13
C VAL A 485 24.50 -26.18 8.33
N HIS A 486 23.90 -25.57 9.34
CA HIS A 486 24.49 -25.29 10.64
C HIS A 486 23.88 -26.20 11.71
N VAL A 487 24.71 -26.65 12.64
CA VAL A 487 24.27 -27.38 13.83
C VAL A 487 24.82 -26.66 15.04
N ASP A 488 23.95 -26.25 15.95
CA ASP A 488 24.37 -25.57 17.18
C ASP A 488 24.77 -26.55 18.29
N ALA A 489 25.17 -26.00 19.45
CA ALA A 489 25.59 -26.78 20.62
C ALA A 489 24.46 -27.59 21.25
N GLU A 490 23.20 -27.21 21.03
CA GLU A 490 22.01 -27.92 21.51
C GLU A 490 21.55 -29.00 20.50
N GLY A 491 22.22 -29.07 19.34
CA GLY A 491 21.95 -30.01 18.27
C GLY A 491 20.85 -29.57 17.33
N TRP A 492 20.42 -28.31 17.38
CA TRP A 492 19.44 -27.74 16.46
C TRP A 492 20.09 -27.55 15.11
N ILE A 493 19.31 -27.82 14.07
CA ILE A 493 19.78 -27.77 12.70
C ILE A 493 19.12 -26.57 12.02
N THR A 494 19.94 -25.69 11.47
CA THR A 494 19.49 -24.55 10.69
C THR A 494 19.99 -24.66 9.27
N VAL A 495 19.12 -24.47 8.30
CA VAL A 495 19.46 -24.36 6.89
C VAL A 495 19.30 -22.90 6.48
N ILE A 496 20.38 -22.30 5.97
CA ILE A 496 20.42 -20.88 5.61
C ILE A 496 20.83 -20.77 4.15
N ARG A 497 19.99 -20.13 3.33
CA ARG A 497 20.37 -19.63 2.00
C ARG A 497 20.50 -18.13 2.11
N ASP A 498 21.69 -17.61 1.81
CA ASP A 498 21.98 -16.18 1.84
C ASP A 498 21.37 -15.49 0.63
#